data_AF-A0A2D5LJF9-F1
#
_entry.id   AF-A0A2D5LJF9-F1
#
_cell.length_a   1.000
_cell.length_b   1.000
_cell.length_c   1.000
_cell.angle_alpha   90.00
_cell.angle_beta   90.00
_cell.angle_gamma   90.00
#
_symmetry.space_group_name_H-M   'P 1'
#
loop_
_entity.id
_entity.type
_entity.pdbx_description
1 polymer ?
#
loop_
_entity_poly.entity_id
_entity_poly.type
_entity_poly.pdbx_seq_one_letter_code
_entity_poly.pdbx_strand_id
1 'polypeptide(L)'
;MAKPKPIIEIVTYGIHTKWDADAKALPKIKTFTNHIPLELDIEFGFIVNIKRAKNQQVRYCIYHPDIPDEDGIPMPPFDGEEYIRSNDWDFYLGDT
;
A
#
# COMPACT_ATOMS: atom_id res chain seq x y z
N MET A 1 -29.93 14.93 -1.91
CA MET A 1 -29.34 13.76 -2.60
C MET A 1 -28.20 13.24 -1.75
N ALA A 2 -28.24 11.98 -1.31
CA ALA A 2 -27.17 11.40 -0.51
C ALA A 2 -25.91 11.31 -1.38
N LYS A 3 -24.80 11.90 -0.92
CA LYS A 3 -23.49 11.68 -1.55
C LYS A 3 -23.28 10.16 -1.61
N PRO A 4 -22.90 9.59 -2.76
CA PRO A 4 -22.63 8.17 -2.85
C PRO A 4 -21.56 7.83 -1.80
N LYS A 5 -21.83 6.84 -0.95
CA LYS A 5 -20.83 6.36 0.01
C LYS A 5 -19.67 5.75 -0.78
N PRO A 6 -18.41 6.10 -0.48
CA PRO A 6 -17.27 5.43 -1.08
C PRO A 6 -17.30 3.96 -0.70
N ILE A 7 -16.93 3.10 -1.64
CA ILE A 7 -16.80 1.65 -1.43
C ILE A 7 -15.30 1.37 -1.45
N ILE A 8 -14.78 0.79 -0.39
CA ILE A 8 -13.36 0.48 -0.25
C ILE A 8 -13.27 -1.04 -0.12
N GLU A 9 -12.56 -1.68 -1.04
CA GLU A 9 -12.33 -3.12 -1.06
C GLU A 9 -10.82 -3.37 -1.03
N ILE A 10 -10.37 -4.21 -0.08
CA ILE A 10 -8.97 -4.65 -0.06
C ILE A 10 -8.86 -5.75 -1.12
N VAL A 11 -8.08 -5.50 -2.16
CA VAL A 11 -7.87 -6.44 -3.26
C VAL A 11 -6.79 -7.44 -2.86
N THR A 12 -5.66 -6.93 -2.38
CA THR A 12 -4.52 -7.74 -1.95
C THR A 12 -3.84 -7.10 -0.75
N TYR A 13 -3.24 -7.91 0.11
CA TYR A 13 -2.44 -7.42 1.24
C TYR A 13 -1.39 -8.46 1.59
N GLY A 14 -0.15 -8.03 1.82
CA GLY A 14 0.93 -8.87 2.28
C GLY A 14 2.19 -8.76 1.44
N ILE A 15 2.87 -9.89 1.25
CA ILE A 15 4.17 -9.94 0.61
C ILE A 15 3.97 -10.07 -0.89
N HIS A 16 4.50 -9.12 -1.64
CA HIS A 16 4.58 -9.14 -3.08
C HIS A 16 5.91 -9.76 -3.53
N THR A 17 5.92 -10.41 -4.69
CA THR A 17 7.18 -10.79 -5.31
C THR A 17 7.91 -9.54 -5.75
N LYS A 18 9.24 -9.55 -5.58
CA LYS A 18 10.18 -8.55 -6.07
C LYS A 18 9.74 -8.00 -7.44
N TRP A 19 9.50 -6.69 -7.51
CA TRP A 19 9.27 -5.96 -8.73
C TRP A 19 10.55 -6.05 -9.56
N ASP A 20 10.54 -6.97 -10.51
CA ASP A 20 11.59 -7.07 -11.49
C ASP A 20 11.34 -5.97 -12.54
N ALA A 21 12.16 -4.91 -12.51
CA ALA A 21 12.01 -3.78 -13.43
C ALA A 21 12.15 -4.18 -14.91
N ASP A 22 12.70 -5.36 -15.20
CA ASP A 22 12.80 -5.93 -16.55
C ASP A 22 11.52 -6.69 -16.96
N ALA A 23 10.72 -7.15 -15.98
CA ALA A 23 9.47 -7.85 -16.23
C ALA A 23 8.31 -6.86 -16.42
N LYS A 24 7.73 -6.86 -17.62
CA LYS A 24 6.47 -6.15 -17.98
C LYS A 24 5.21 -6.56 -17.17
N ALA A 25 5.35 -7.38 -16.14
CA ALA A 25 4.24 -7.97 -15.39
C ALA A 25 4.12 -7.32 -14.01
N LEU A 26 2.88 -6.97 -13.64
CA LEU A 26 2.55 -6.51 -12.29
C LEU A 26 3.00 -7.55 -11.24
N PRO A 27 3.56 -7.11 -10.10
CA PRO A 27 4.13 -7.95 -9.07
C PRO A 27 3.01 -8.82 -8.50
N LYS A 28 3.22 -10.13 -8.54
CA LYS A 28 2.23 -11.07 -8.05
C LYS A 28 2.28 -11.07 -6.53
N ILE A 29 1.11 -11.03 -5.89
CA ILE A 29 1.04 -11.30 -4.47
C ILE A 29 1.55 -12.72 -4.22
N LYS A 30 2.58 -12.83 -3.40
CA LYS A 30 3.21 -14.11 -3.04
C LYS A 30 2.47 -14.74 -1.86
N THR A 31 2.22 -13.93 -0.83
CA THR A 31 1.61 -14.37 0.42
C THR A 31 0.70 -13.29 0.97
N PHE A 32 -0.56 -13.66 1.21
CA PHE A 32 -1.46 -12.79 1.98
C PHE A 32 -1.14 -12.92 3.47
N THR A 33 -0.44 -11.93 4.01
CA THR A 33 0.01 -11.94 5.41
C THR A 33 0.05 -10.53 5.98
N ASN A 34 -0.25 -10.40 7.26
CA ASN A 34 -0.04 -9.16 8.03
C ASN A 34 1.29 -9.17 8.79
N HIS A 35 1.98 -10.31 8.78
CA HIS A 35 3.32 -10.46 9.36
C HIS A 35 4.32 -10.56 8.21
N ILE A 36 5.14 -9.53 8.09
CA ILE A 36 6.23 -9.46 7.12
C ILE A 36 7.51 -9.84 7.85
N PRO A 37 8.24 -10.87 7.40
CA PRO A 37 9.54 -11.19 7.96
C PRO A 37 10.53 -10.07 7.60
N LEU A 38 11.37 -9.69 8.56
CA LEU A 38 12.38 -8.65 8.41
C LEU A 38 13.58 -9.20 7.61
N GLU A 39 13.37 -9.48 6.33
CA GLU A 39 14.41 -9.90 5.40
C GLU A 39 14.62 -8.81 4.37
N LEU A 40 15.88 -8.55 4.03
CA LEU A 40 16.23 -7.70 2.90
C LEU A 40 15.60 -8.29 1.64
N ASP A 41 15.14 -7.43 0.72
CA ASP A 41 14.60 -7.80 -0.60
C ASP A 41 13.11 -8.25 -0.61
N ILE A 42 12.38 -8.04 0.48
CA ILE A 42 10.95 -8.35 0.56
C ILE A 42 10.12 -7.08 0.29
N GLU A 43 9.50 -7.01 -0.87
CA GLU A 43 8.46 -6.03 -1.13
C GLU A 43 7.15 -6.44 -0.46
N PHE A 44 6.61 -5.56 0.36
CA PHE A 44 5.34 -5.78 1.04
C PHE A 44 4.43 -4.59 0.88
N GLY A 45 3.13 -4.86 0.85
CA GLY A 45 2.15 -3.81 0.68
C GLY A 45 0.75 -4.36 0.59
N PHE A 46 -0.20 -3.48 0.32
CA PHE A 46 -1.57 -3.84 0.08
C PHE A 46 -2.17 -2.96 -1.01
N ILE A 47 -3.05 -3.56 -1.81
CA ILE A 47 -3.82 -2.89 -2.83
C ILE A 47 -5.24 -2.72 -2.30
N VAL A 48 -5.70 -1.47 -2.23
CA VAL A 48 -7.11 -1.15 -2.01
C VAL A 48 -7.71 -0.61 -3.30
N ASN A 49 -8.87 -1.12 -3.65
CA ASN A 49 -9.69 -0.55 -4.71
C ASN A 49 -10.73 0.37 -4.07
N ILE A 50 -10.73 1.63 -4.48
CA ILE A 50 -11.64 2.65 -3.99
C ILE A 50 -12.59 3.05 -5.10
N LYS A 51 -13.88 2.76 -4.90
CA LYS A 51 -14.97 3.12 -5.82
C LYS A 51 -15.80 4.27 -5.30
N ARG A 52 -16.37 5.06 -6.22
CA ARG A 52 -17.30 6.18 -5.93
C ARG A 52 -16.66 7.29 -5.07
N ALA A 53 -15.34 7.42 -5.11
CA ALA A 53 -14.58 8.38 -4.31
C ALA A 53 -13.83 9.43 -5.14
N LYS A 54 -14.21 9.62 -6.42
CA LYS A 54 -13.58 10.60 -7.31
C LYS A 54 -13.55 12.00 -6.68
N ASN A 55 -12.42 12.68 -6.77
CA ASN A 55 -12.13 13.99 -6.16
C ASN A 55 -12.11 14.01 -4.63
N GLN A 56 -12.00 12.85 -3.96
CA GLN A 56 -11.70 12.78 -2.53
C GLN A 56 -10.20 12.56 -2.31
N GLN A 57 -9.70 12.95 -1.14
CA GLN A 57 -8.34 12.61 -0.69
C GLN A 57 -8.38 11.31 0.08
N VAL A 58 -7.49 10.38 -0.25
CA VAL A 58 -7.16 9.27 0.62
C VAL A 58 -5.98 9.68 1.49
N ARG A 59 -6.06 9.42 2.79
CA ARG A 59 -4.92 9.49 3.69
C ARG A 59 -4.49 8.08 4.01
N TYR A 60 -3.22 7.77 3.84
CA TYR A 60 -2.63 6.49 4.20
C TYR A 60 -1.56 6.71 5.27
N CYS A 61 -1.37 5.71 6.12
CA CYS A 61 -0.36 5.72 7.17
C CYS A 61 0.13 4.28 7.39
N ILE A 62 1.43 4.06 7.19
CA ILE A 62 2.11 2.82 7.50
C ILE A 62 2.86 3.04 8.81
N TYR A 63 2.46 2.31 9.86
CA TYR A 63 3.20 2.28 11.10
C TYR A 63 4.28 1.21 11.02
N HIS A 64 5.53 1.65 10.89
CA HIS A 64 6.68 0.77 11.01
C HIS A 64 6.94 0.47 12.51
N PRO A 65 7.21 -0.78 12.88
CA PRO A 65 7.52 -1.14 14.26
C PRO A 65 8.97 -0.74 14.60
N ASP A 66 9.17 0.53 14.99
CA ASP A 66 10.42 1.08 15.57
C ASP A 66 11.71 0.54 14.89
N ILE A 67 11.66 0.37 13.56
CA ILE A 67 12.77 -0.21 12.82
C ILE A 67 13.90 0.83 12.86
N PRO A 68 15.03 0.52 13.51
CA PRO A 68 16.13 1.45 13.58
C PRO A 68 16.74 1.59 12.18
N ASP A 69 16.87 2.83 11.74
CA ASP A 69 17.65 3.18 10.54
C ASP A 69 19.16 2.95 10.77
N GLU A 70 20.02 3.22 9.79
CA GLU A 70 21.48 3.05 9.92
C GLU A 70 22.07 3.87 11.09
N ASP A 71 21.42 4.98 11.44
CA ASP A 71 21.76 5.83 12.59
C ASP A 71 21.14 5.36 13.94
N GLY A 72 20.42 4.25 13.96
CA GLY A 72 19.75 3.72 15.16
C GLY A 72 18.50 4.50 15.58
N ILE A 73 18.01 5.40 14.72
CA ILE A 73 16.82 6.21 14.95
C ILE A 73 15.61 5.45 14.40
N PRO A 74 14.54 5.26 15.18
CA PRO A 74 13.34 4.63 14.66
C PRO A 74 12.74 5.49 13.55
N MET A 75 12.52 4.87 12.40
CA MET A 75 11.93 5.57 11.26
C MET A 75 10.51 6.05 11.61
N PRO A 76 10.15 7.30 11.27
CA PRO A 76 8.80 7.80 11.48
C PRO A 76 7.80 6.96 10.66
N PRO A 77 6.52 6.90 11.10
CA PRO A 77 5.47 6.27 10.30
C PRO A 77 5.39 6.93 8.93
N PHE A 78 5.18 6.13 7.88
CA PHE A 78 5.05 6.63 6.52
C PHE A 78 3.61 7.06 6.29
N ASP A 79 3.33 8.36 6.41
CA ASP A 79 2.01 8.91 6.14
C ASP A 79 2.00 9.83 4.91
N GLY A 80 0.90 9.78 4.17
CA GLY A 80 0.76 10.56 2.95
C GLY A 80 -0.69 10.72 2.54
N GLU A 81 -0.91 11.66 1.62
CA GLU A 81 -2.23 11.98 1.09
C GLU A 81 -2.20 11.89 -0.43
N GLU A 82 -3.16 11.19 -1.02
CA GLU A 82 -3.29 11.10 -2.47
C GLU A 82 -4.71 11.43 -2.95
N TYR A 83 -4.81 12.10 -4.09
CA TYR A 83 -6.09 12.46 -4.68
C TYR A 83 -6.61 11.36 -5.60
N ILE A 84 -7.84 10.93 -5.34
CA ILE A 84 -8.53 9.92 -6.14
C ILE A 84 -8.99 10.54 -7.47
N ARG A 85 -8.27 10.21 -8.54
CA ARG A 85 -8.53 10.76 -9.89
C ARG A 85 -9.68 10.08 -10.63
N SER A 86 -10.03 8.86 -10.24
CA SER A 86 -10.98 7.99 -10.95
C SER A 86 -12.12 7.51 -10.05
N ASN A 87 -13.24 7.09 -10.66
CA ASN A 87 -14.36 6.48 -9.92
C ASN A 87 -14.09 5.04 -9.49
N ASP A 88 -13.12 4.39 -10.12
CA ASP A 88 -12.54 3.09 -9.79
C ASP A 88 -11.03 3.34 -9.77
N TRP A 89 -10.43 3.28 -8.58
CA TRP A 89 -9.04 3.67 -8.37
C TRP A 89 -8.36 2.65 -7.48
N ASP A 90 -7.39 1.95 -8.05
CA ASP A 90 -6.51 1.04 -7.33
C ASP A 90 -5.35 1.83 -6.72
N PHE A 91 -5.21 1.73 -5.41
CA PHE A 91 -4.14 2.33 -4.64
C PHE A 91 -3.28 1.22 -4.05
N TYR A 92 -2.02 1.20 -4.45
CA TYR A 92 -1.00 0.33 -3.85
C TYR A 92 -0.28 1.11 -2.76
N LEU A 93 -0.34 0.59 -1.54
CA LEU A 93 0.46 1.06 -0.42
C LEU A 93 1.46 -0.02 -0.06
N GLY A 94 2.73 0.18 -0.39
CA GLY A 94 3.78 -0.78 -0.07
C GLY A 94 5.12 -0.10 0.19
N ASP A 95 6.00 -0.87 0.78
CA ASP A 95 7.37 -0.51 1.17
C ASP A 95 8.32 -1.69 0.86
N THR A 96 9.62 -1.49 1.02
CA THR A 96 10.70 -2.41 0.57
C THR A 96 11.73 -2.68 1.65
#